data_AF-A0A3Q2DTP5-F1
#
_entry.id   AF-A0A3Q2DTP5-F1
#
_cell.length_a   1.000
_cell.length_b   1.000
_cell.length_c   1.000
_cell.angle_alpha   90.00
_cell.angle_beta   90.00
_cell.angle_gamma   90.00
#
_symmetry.space_group_name_H-M   'P 1'
#
loop_
_entity.id
_entity.type
_entity.pdbx_description
1 polymer ?
#
loop_
_entity_poly.entity_id
_entity_poly.type
_entity_poly.pdbx_seq_one_letter_code
_entity_poly.pdbx_strand_id
1 'polypeptide(L)' 'MGDSVCEELEDLVHFSVPDLPARGYVVMEEIRRQGKLCDVTLKVRTVARDAPVSLGANSMLIGC' A
#
# COMPACT_ATOMS: atom_id res chain seq x y z
N MET A 1 -8.07 -40.84 19.02
CA MET A 1 -8.07 -39.47 19.57
C MET A 1 -7.46 -38.54 18.53
N GLY A 2 -8.23 -38.22 17.49
CA GLY A 2 -7.81 -37.35 16.38
C GLY A 2 -8.94 -36.47 15.84
N ASP A 3 -10.11 -36.45 16.48
CA ASP A 3 -11.34 -35.87 15.92
C ASP A 3 -11.78 -34.59 16.66
N SER A 4 -10.94 -34.03 17.55
CA SER A 4 -11.28 -32.84 18.36
C SER A 4 -10.96 -31.51 17.68
N VAL A 5 -10.23 -31.49 16.56
CA VAL A 5 -9.80 -30.25 15.87
C VAL A 5 -10.75 -29.88 14.72
N CYS A 6 -11.62 -30.80 14.30
CA CYS A 6 -12.51 -30.59 13.15
C CYS A 6 -13.80 -29.83 13.51
N GLU A 7 -14.36 -30.02 14.71
CA GLU A 7 -15.64 -29.38 15.09
C GLU A 7 -15.51 -27.85 15.29
N GLU A 8 -14.33 -27.33 15.64
CA GLU A 8 -14.13 -25.88 15.84
C GLU A 8 -13.96 -25.08 14.52
N LEU A 9 -13.76 -25.75 13.38
CA LEU A 9 -13.62 -25.08 12.07
C LEU A 9 -14.94 -24.94 11.31
N GLU A 10 -16.01 -25.62 11.74
CA GLU A 10 -17.30 -25.62 11.04
C GLU A 10 -18.04 -24.27 11.13
N ASP A 11 -17.75 -23.47 12.16
CA ASP A 11 -18.25 -22.09 12.31
C ASP A 11 -17.37 -21.03 11.61
N LEU A 12 -16.28 -21.45 10.95
CA LEU A 12 -15.33 -20.52 10.32
C LEU A 12 -15.77 -20.15 8.90
N VAL A 13 -16.35 -18.96 8.74
CA VAL A 13 -16.70 -18.41 7.43
C VAL A 13 -15.49 -17.72 6.79
N HIS A 14 -15.04 -18.24 5.65
CA HIS A 14 -13.98 -17.60 4.86
C HIS A 14 -14.54 -16.48 3.98
N PHE A 15 -14.33 -15.23 4.41
CA PHE A 15 -14.63 -14.06 3.58
C PHE A 15 -13.47 -13.76 2.64
N SER A 16 -13.70 -13.96 1.34
CA SER A 16 -12.75 -13.55 0.31
C SER A 16 -13.42 -12.57 -0.64
N VAL A 17 -12.69 -11.50 -0.97
CA VAL A 17 -13.08 -10.53 -2.00
C VAL A 17 -11.94 -10.48 -3.00
N PRO A 18 -12.02 -11.25 -4.10
CA PRO A 18 -10.88 -11.45 -5.01
C PRO A 18 -10.41 -10.15 -5.66
N ASP A 19 -11.33 -9.20 -5.90
CA ASP A 19 -11.01 -7.92 -6.53
C ASP A 19 -10.57 -6.83 -5.54
N LEU A 20 -10.43 -7.16 -4.26
CA LEU A 20 -10.03 -6.20 -3.23
C LEU A 20 -8.67 -5.56 -3.52
N PRO A 21 -7.63 -6.28 -3.98
CA PRO A 21 -6.35 -5.66 -4.35
C PRO A 21 -6.51 -4.67 -5.49
N ALA A 22 -7.19 -5.06 -6.58
CA ALA A 22 -7.38 -4.20 -7.75
C ALA A 22 -8.14 -2.91 -7.40
N ARG A 23 -9.17 -3.00 -6.56
CA ARG A 23 -9.93 -1.84 -6.06
C ARG A 23 -9.14 -1.02 -5.04
N GLY A 24 -8.38 -1.69 -4.18
CA GLY A 24 -7.59 -1.07 -3.13
C GLY A 24 -6.41 -0.25 -3.66
N TYR A 25 -5.74 -0.73 -4.71
CA TYR A 25 -4.56 -0.05 -5.26
C TYR A 25 -4.86 1.34 -5.80
N VAL A 26 -6.00 1.53 -6.48
CA VAL A 26 -6.41 2.85 -6.97
C VAL A 26 -6.63 3.83 -5.82
N VAL A 27 -7.21 3.37 -4.70
CA VAL A 27 -7.41 4.19 -3.50
C VAL A 27 -6.08 4.50 -2.82
N MET A 28 -5.19 3.52 -2.69
CA MET A 28 -3.85 3.70 -2.12
C MET A 28 -3.01 4.66 -2.96
N GLU A 29 -3.14 4.63 -4.29
CA GLU A 29 -2.47 5.56 -5.19
C GLU A 29 -2.93 7.00 -4.94
N GLU A 30 -4.23 7.25 -4.86
CA GLU A 30 -4.78 8.59 -4.61
C GLU A 30 -4.34 9.13 -3.25
N ILE A 31 -4.36 8.30 -2.20
CA ILE A 31 -3.85 8.63 -0.86
C ILE A 31 -2.37 9.04 -0.92
N ARG A 32 -1.54 8.26 -1.62
CA ARG A 32 -0.11 8.51 -1.78
C ARG A 32 0.17 9.80 -2.55
N ARG A 33 -0.60 10.07 -3.62
CA ARG A 33 -0.49 11.32 -4.41
C ARG A 33 -0.81 12.56 -3.59
N GLN A 34 -1.68 12.44 -2.60
CA GLN A 34 -1.99 13.52 -1.65
C GLN A 34 -0.99 13.60 -0.48
N GLY A 35 -0.02 12.68 -0.38
CA GLY A 35 0.93 12.60 0.73
C GLY A 35 0.28 12.17 2.06
N LYS A 36 -0.87 11.49 2.02
CA LYS A 36 -1.61 11.06 3.22
C LYS A 36 -1.19 9.65 3.63
N LEU A 37 -1.23 9.36 4.93
CA LEU A 37 -0.93 8.05 5.52
C LEU A 37 0.42 7.44 5.08
N CYS A 38 1.37 8.28 4.64
CA CYS A 38 2.73 7.87 4.30
C CYS A 38 3.61 7.96 5.55
N ASP A 39 4.21 6.84 5.95
CA ASP A 39 5.07 6.71 7.12
C ASP A 39 6.56 6.65 6.76
N VAL A 40 6.89 6.25 5.53
CA VAL A 40 8.25 6.10 5.02
C VAL A 40 8.51 7.03 3.83
N THR A 41 9.67 7.69 3.83
CA THR A 41 10.17 8.49 2.70
C THR A 41 11.48 7.95 2.15
N LEU A 42 11.51 7.68 0.84
CA LEU A 42 12.70 7.26 0.11
C LEU A 42 13.33 8.45 -0.60
N LYS A 43 14.59 8.75 -0.26
CA LYS A 43 15.36 9.79 -0.94
C LYS A 43 16.09 9.18 -2.13
N VAL A 44 15.58 9.44 -3.33
CA VAL A 44 16.21 8.99 -4.58
C VAL A 44 17.34 9.95 -4.96
N ARG A 45 18.54 9.43 -5.24
CA ARG A 45 19.63 10.24 -5.80
C ARG A 45 19.32 10.48 -7.29
N THR A 46 18.86 11.67 -7.64
CA THR A 46 18.69 12.06 -9.04
C THR A 46 20.07 12.32 -9.66
N VAL A 47 20.41 11.64 -10.77
CA VAL A 47 21.47 12.10 -11.66
C VAL A 47 20.93 13.32 -12.39
N ALA A 48 21.29 14.50 -11.92
CA ALA A 48 20.76 15.76 -12.41
C ALA A 48 21.02 15.93 -13.92
N ARG A 49 19.94 15.84 -14.72
CA ARG A 49 19.78 16.67 -15.92
C ARG A 49 18.66 17.64 -15.60
N ASP A 50 19.07 18.77 -15.03
CA ASP A 50 18.37 20.05 -14.90
C ASP A 50 16.84 20.03 -14.68
N ALA A 51 16.42 20.04 -13.42
CA ALA A 51 15.19 20.70 -12.98
C ALA A 51 15.29 21.11 -11.50
N PRO A 52 14.90 22.34 -11.11
CA PRO A 52 14.88 22.76 -9.72
C PRO A 52 13.59 22.25 -9.07
N VAL A 53 13.58 21.04 -8.53
CA VAL A 53 12.48 20.60 -7.66
C VAL A 53 12.75 21.17 -6.28
N SER A 54 12.02 22.24 -5.97
CA SER A 54 11.96 22.91 -4.68
C SER A 54 12.04 21.92 -3.52
N LEU A 55 13.06 22.10 -2.70
CA LEU A 55 13.35 21.38 -1.46
C LEU A 55 12.29 21.73 -0.38
N GLY A 56 11.03 21.41 -0.64
CA GLY A 56 9.97 21.32 0.36
C GLY A 56 9.82 19.85 0.75
N ALA A 57 9.53 19.56 2.02
CA ALA A 57 9.62 18.24 2.67
C ALA A 57 8.71 17.11 2.11
N ASN A 58 8.23 17.21 0.87
CA ASN A 58 7.34 16.26 0.19
C ASN A 58 7.89 15.78 -1.17
N SER A 59 9.21 15.88 -1.38
CA SER A 59 9.78 15.51 -2.68
C SER A 59 9.68 14.00 -2.94
N MET A 60 8.66 13.61 -3.70
CA MET A 60 8.77 12.58 -4.73
C MET A 60 8.82 11.13 -4.22
N LEU A 61 7.77 10.69 -3.53
CA LEU A 61 7.53 9.26 -3.27
C LEU A 61 6.69 8.63 -4.40
N ILE A 62 7.40 8.24 -5.47
CA ILE A 62 7.01 7.21 -6.44
C ILE A 62 5.65 7.44 -7.11
N GLY A 63 5.44 8.56 -7.78
CA GLY A 63 4.25 8.75 -8.62
C GLY A 63 4.61 9.59 -9.84
N CYS A 64 4.95 8.89 -10.92
CA CYS A 64 5.60 9.35 -12.16
C CYS A 64 7.14 9.35 -12.09
#